data_AF-A0A2T6L3V5-F1
#
_entry.id   AF-A0A2T6L3V5-F1
#
_cell.length_a   1.000
_cell.length_b   1.000
_cell.length_c   1.000
_cell.angle_alpha   90.00
_cell.angle_beta   90.00
_cell.angle_gamma   90.00
#
_symmetry.space_group_name_H-M   'P 1'
#
loop_
_entity.id
_entity.type
_entity.pdbx_description
1 polymer ?
#
loop_
_entity_poly.entity_id
_entity_poly.type
_entity_poly.pdbx_seq_one_letter_code
_entity_poly.pdbx_strand_id
1 'polypeptide(L)'
;MRPWNRRRIVTVTTVTGLIAAGLVFWQIISLWHAIAAVALAVAASVLWSGTEATVDDPQWPPVAIEARAGGRHDVSDLGWSVFGRDGLITDRVVRRVRALAADRLRAHGVDPSDPAARPDAERLLGARVHRQLLSHAPPTARTMQTWLDAIERLGAAPTTAPAVVPTAAPTTVPTTEENRA
;
A
#
# COMPACT_ATOMS: atom_id res chain seq x y z
N MET A 1 7.06 18.31 2.83
CA MET A 1 6.15 18.51 1.66
C MET A 1 6.78 17.94 0.42
N ARG A 2 6.28 16.81 -0.11
CA ARG A 2 6.83 16.16 -1.33
C ARG A 2 6.70 17.09 -2.55
N PRO A 3 7.70 17.16 -3.44
CA PRO A 3 7.72 18.10 -4.58
C PRO A 3 6.60 17.86 -5.60
N TRP A 4 6.02 16.66 -5.60
CA TRP A 4 4.93 16.25 -6.50
C TRP A 4 3.65 17.08 -6.31
N ASN A 5 3.27 17.36 -5.06
CA ASN A 5 2.04 18.08 -4.75
C ASN A 5 2.19 19.58 -5.05
N ARG A 6 3.41 20.12 -4.85
CA ARG A 6 3.72 21.53 -5.13
C ARG A 6 3.61 21.85 -6.61
N ARG A 7 4.05 20.95 -7.50
CA ARG A 7 3.90 21.12 -8.96
C ARG A 7 2.43 21.14 -9.37
N ARG A 8 1.61 20.21 -8.86
CA ARG A 8 0.18 20.15 -9.17
C ARG A 8 -0.58 21.40 -8.70
N ILE A 9 -0.32 21.86 -7.48
CA ILE A 9 -0.93 23.09 -6.95
C ILE A 9 -0.56 24.27 -7.85
N VAL A 10 0.74 24.44 -8.15
CA VAL A 10 1.20 25.53 -9.04
C VAL A 10 0.54 25.44 -10.42
N THR A 11 0.44 24.26 -11.03
CA THR A 11 -0.22 24.10 -12.33
C THR A 11 -1.69 24.46 -12.27
N VAL A 12 -2.45 23.97 -11.29
CA VAL A 12 -3.88 24.27 -11.15
C VAL A 12 -4.10 25.76 -10.92
N THR A 13 -3.34 26.38 -10.01
CA THR A 13 -3.48 27.81 -9.74
C THR A 13 -3.12 28.66 -10.97
N THR A 14 -2.07 28.27 -11.71
CA THR A 14 -1.66 28.99 -12.93
C THR A 14 -2.70 28.85 -14.04
N VAL A 15 -3.23 27.65 -14.26
CA VAL A 15 -4.28 27.40 -15.27
C VAL A 15 -5.55 28.16 -14.93
N THR A 16 -6.00 28.12 -13.67
CA THR A 16 -7.19 28.88 -13.25
C THR A 16 -6.99 30.38 -13.38
N GLY A 17 -5.81 30.90 -13.03
CA GLY A 17 -5.46 32.31 -13.21
C GLY A 17 -5.50 32.74 -14.68
N LEU A 18 -4.96 31.91 -15.60
CA LEU A 18 -4.99 32.17 -17.04
C LEU A 18 -6.41 32.18 -17.60
N ILE A 19 -7.25 31.23 -17.19
CA ILE A 19 -8.67 31.17 -17.60
C ILE A 19 -9.41 32.41 -17.10
N ALA A 20 -9.26 32.78 -15.82
CA ALA A 20 -9.91 33.97 -15.27
C ALA A 20 -9.46 35.27 -15.98
N ALA A 21 -8.16 35.40 -16.27
CA ALA A 21 -7.63 36.55 -17.01
C ALA A 21 -8.20 36.64 -18.44
N GLY A 22 -8.35 35.51 -19.14
CA GLY A 22 -8.98 35.44 -20.45
C GLY A 22 -10.46 35.84 -20.43
N LEU A 23 -11.22 35.40 -19.42
CA LEU A 23 -12.63 35.78 -19.27
C LEU A 23 -12.83 37.28 -18.95
N VAL A 24 -11.93 37.88 -18.16
CA VAL A 24 -11.92 39.33 -17.90
C VAL A 24 -11.55 40.12 -19.15
N PHE A 25 -10.54 39.67 -19.90
CA PHE A 25 -10.13 40.30 -21.15
C PHE A 25 -11.26 40.37 -22.18
N TRP A 26 -12.13 39.36 -22.20
CA TRP A 26 -13.28 39.30 -23.10
C TRP A 26 -14.55 40.01 -22.58
N GLN A 27 -14.50 40.67 -21.41
CA GLN A 27 -15.63 41.37 -20.77
C GLN A 27 -16.85 40.47 -20.50
N ILE A 28 -16.66 39.15 -20.37
CA ILE A 28 -17.73 38.20 -20.07
C ILE A 28 -18.08 38.21 -18.57
N ILE A 29 -17.12 38.59 -17.71
CA ILE A 29 -17.25 38.54 -16.25
C ILE A 29 -16.72 39.83 -15.61
N SER A 30 -17.38 40.30 -14.54
CA SER A 30 -16.89 41.46 -13.79
C SER A 30 -15.64 41.14 -13.00
N LEU A 31 -14.73 42.11 -12.83
CA LEU A 31 -13.45 41.96 -12.13
C LEU A 31 -13.60 41.30 -10.75
N TRP A 32 -14.68 41.61 -10.03
CA TRP A 32 -14.97 41.02 -8.73
C TRP A 32 -15.24 39.52 -8.78
N HIS A 33 -15.92 39.03 -9.81
CA HIS A 33 -16.18 37.60 -9.99
C HIS A 33 -14.89 36.84 -10.35
N ALA A 34 -13.98 37.47 -11.11
CA ALA A 34 -12.69 36.87 -11.44
C ALA A 34 -11.79 36.71 -10.20
N ILE A 35 -11.73 37.75 -9.35
CA ILE A 35 -10.98 37.68 -8.08
C ILE A 35 -11.59 36.60 -7.17
N ALA A 36 -12.92 36.55 -7.06
CA ALA A 36 -13.61 35.54 -6.25
C ALA A 36 -13.34 34.11 -6.76
N ALA A 37 -13.35 33.89 -8.08
CA ALA A 37 -13.08 32.58 -8.67
C ALA A 37 -11.65 32.11 -8.41
N VAL A 38 -10.66 33.00 -8.54
CA VAL A 38 -9.26 32.68 -8.23
C VAL A 38 -9.09 32.37 -6.75
N ALA A 39 -9.67 33.18 -5.87
CA ALA A 39 -9.62 32.95 -4.43
C ALA A 39 -10.26 31.61 -4.04
N LEU A 40 -11.42 31.28 -4.63
CA LEU A 40 -12.11 30.01 -4.41
C LEU A 40 -11.27 28.82 -4.88
N ALA A 41 -10.66 28.92 -6.06
CA ALA A 41 -9.82 27.87 -6.61
C ALA A 41 -8.56 27.64 -5.77
N VAL A 42 -7.95 28.71 -5.25
CA VAL A 42 -6.82 28.62 -4.32
C VAL A 42 -7.26 27.94 -3.02
N ALA A 43 -8.37 28.38 -2.42
CA ALA A 43 -8.90 27.79 -1.19
C ALA A 43 -9.23 26.30 -1.35
N ALA A 44 -9.92 25.93 -2.43
CA ALA A 44 -10.23 24.54 -2.76
C ALA A 44 -8.97 23.71 -2.99
N SER A 45 -7.96 24.26 -3.66
CA SER A 45 -6.67 23.57 -3.89
C SER A 45 -5.91 23.35 -2.59
N VAL A 46 -5.91 24.33 -1.69
CA VAL A 46 -5.28 24.21 -0.36
C VAL A 46 -6.01 23.14 0.46
N LEU A 47 -7.35 23.18 0.48
CA LEU A 47 -8.15 22.20 1.21
C LEU A 47 -7.92 20.77 0.68
N TRP A 48 -7.88 20.61 -0.64
CA TRP A 48 -7.60 19.32 -1.28
C TRP A 48 -6.16 18.84 -1.03
N SER A 49 -5.19 19.76 -0.93
CA SER A 49 -3.81 19.37 -0.62
C SER A 49 -3.63 18.84 0.81
N GLY A 50 -4.50 19.27 1.73
CA GLY A 50 -4.52 18.77 3.11
C GLY A 50 -5.11 17.37 3.27
N THR A 51 -5.98 16.94 2.36
CA THR A 51 -6.59 15.60 2.42
C THR A 51 -5.68 14.50 1.88
N GLU A 52 -4.63 14.86 1.11
CA GLU A 52 -3.58 13.93 0.69
C GLU A 52 -2.45 13.76 1.72
N ALA A 53 -2.53 14.43 2.88
CA ALA A 53 -1.64 14.14 3.99
C ALA A 53 -1.88 12.69 4.38
N THR A 54 -0.95 11.81 3.98
CA THR A 54 -0.82 10.47 4.53
C THR A 54 -0.62 10.67 6.02
N VAL A 55 -1.70 10.55 6.79
CA VAL A 55 -1.64 10.60 8.24
C VAL A 55 -0.79 9.39 8.63
N ASP A 56 0.39 9.63 9.18
CA ASP A 56 1.11 8.58 9.90
C ASP A 56 0.17 8.04 10.97
N ASP A 57 -0.04 6.72 10.96
CA ASP A 57 -1.05 5.95 11.69
C ASP A 57 -1.48 6.67 12.98
N PRO A 58 -2.66 7.35 13.01
CA PRO A 58 -3.14 7.97 14.23
C PRO A 58 -3.39 6.84 15.22
N GLN A 59 -2.66 6.82 16.32
CA GLN A 59 -2.79 5.80 17.36
C GLN A 59 -4.11 6.03 18.10
N TRP A 60 -5.20 5.53 17.51
CA TRP A 60 -6.50 5.56 18.14
C TRP A 60 -6.52 4.61 19.34
N PRO A 61 -7.15 5.00 20.46
CA PRO A 61 -7.39 4.08 21.57
C PRO A 61 -8.11 2.83 21.03
N PRO A 62 -7.71 1.61 21.44
CA PRO A 62 -8.34 0.39 20.97
C PRO A 62 -9.81 0.39 21.41
N VAL A 63 -10.72 0.62 20.48
CA VAL A 63 -12.14 0.38 20.69
C VAL A 63 -12.34 -1.13 20.62
N ALA A 64 -12.90 -1.72 21.67
CA ALA A 64 -13.32 -3.12 21.64
C ALA A 64 -14.45 -3.26 20.62
N ILE A 65 -14.11 -3.65 19.39
CA ILE A 65 -15.10 -4.06 18.40
C ILE A 65 -15.63 -5.39 18.88
N GLU A 66 -16.85 -5.38 19.43
CA GLU A 66 -17.58 -6.62 19.67
C GLU A 66 -17.80 -7.30 18.32
N ALA A 67 -17.06 -8.38 18.08
CA ALA A 67 -17.18 -9.20 16.90
C ALA A 67 -18.58 -9.82 16.89
N ARG A 68 -19.52 -9.15 16.20
CA ARG A 68 -20.81 -9.73 15.88
C ARG A 68 -20.56 -10.88 14.90
N ALA A 69 -20.95 -12.09 15.27
CA ALA A 69 -20.77 -13.27 14.43
C ALA A 69 -21.45 -13.08 13.06
N GLY A 70 -20.67 -12.73 12.04
CA GLY A 70 -21.14 -12.46 10.69
C GLY A 70 -20.02 -12.00 9.77
N GLY A 71 -19.27 -12.95 9.21
CA GLY A 71 -18.05 -12.68 8.42
C GLY A 71 -18.20 -11.83 7.15
N ARG A 72 -19.41 -11.35 6.80
CA ARG A 72 -19.62 -10.43 5.66
C ARG A 72 -19.05 -9.05 5.94
N HIS A 73 -19.10 -8.57 7.18
CA HIS A 73 -18.57 -7.25 7.52
C HIS A 73 -17.04 -7.28 7.51
N ASP A 74 -16.42 -8.30 8.11
CA ASP A 74 -14.96 -8.46 8.13
C ASP A 74 -14.36 -8.56 6.72
N VAL A 75 -15.00 -9.30 5.81
CA VAL A 75 -14.56 -9.40 4.41
C VAL A 75 -14.70 -8.06 3.68
N SER A 76 -15.77 -7.31 3.97
CA SER A 76 -16.00 -6.01 3.36
C SER A 76 -15.00 -4.98 3.88
N ASP A 77 -14.75 -4.95 5.18
CA ASP A 77 -13.79 -4.07 5.83
C ASP A 77 -12.36 -4.38 5.38
N LEU A 78 -12.01 -5.67 5.25
CA LEU A 78 -10.75 -6.09 4.68
C LEU A 78 -10.63 -5.60 3.22
N GLY A 79 -11.69 -5.75 2.42
CA GLY A 79 -11.75 -5.22 1.06
C GLY A 79 -11.50 -3.71 1.02
N TRP A 80 -12.20 -2.95 1.86
CA TRP A 80 -12.02 -1.49 1.96
C TRP A 80 -10.63 -1.07 2.46
N SER A 81 -9.96 -1.89 3.26
CA SER A 81 -8.58 -1.62 3.70
C SER A 81 -7.52 -1.83 2.60
N VAL A 82 -7.81 -2.71 1.63
CA VAL A 82 -6.88 -3.09 0.55
C VAL A 82 -7.07 -2.20 -0.68
N PHE A 83 -8.31 -1.86 -1.02
CA PHE A 83 -8.65 -1.05 -2.18
C PHE A 83 -8.76 0.43 -1.83
N GLY A 84 -8.05 1.26 -2.58
CA GLY A 84 -8.27 2.70 -2.60
C GLY A 84 -9.59 3.07 -3.30
N ARG A 85 -9.89 4.37 -3.31
CA ARG A 85 -11.14 4.94 -3.86
C ARG A 85 -11.40 4.56 -5.33
N ASP A 86 -10.35 4.28 -6.09
CA ASP A 86 -10.42 4.01 -7.54
C ASP A 86 -10.46 2.51 -7.88
N GLY A 87 -10.63 1.61 -6.90
CA GLY A 87 -10.54 0.15 -7.11
C GLY A 87 -9.09 -0.35 -7.34
N LEU A 88 -8.13 0.54 -7.16
CA LEU A 88 -6.69 0.26 -7.21
C LEU A 88 -6.16 -0.05 -5.82
N ILE A 89 -5.09 -0.83 -5.74
CA ILE A 89 -4.53 -1.20 -4.43
C ILE A 89 -3.76 -0.04 -3.81
N THR A 90 -3.92 0.15 -2.51
CA THR A 90 -3.24 1.21 -1.76
C THR A 90 -1.71 1.05 -1.79
N ASP A 91 -0.99 2.18 -1.80
CA ASP A 91 0.49 2.17 -1.86
C ASP A 91 1.10 1.43 -0.65
N ARG A 92 0.44 1.43 0.51
CA ARG A 92 0.87 0.68 1.71
C ARG A 92 1.01 -0.82 1.41
N VAL A 93 0.00 -1.41 0.77
CA VAL A 93 -0.01 -2.85 0.43
C VAL A 93 1.03 -3.13 -0.65
N VAL A 94 1.14 -2.27 -1.67
CA VAL A 94 2.14 -2.38 -2.74
C VAL A 94 3.57 -2.39 -2.17
N ARG A 95 3.90 -1.46 -1.26
CA ARG A 95 5.21 -1.42 -0.60
C ARG A 95 5.51 -2.70 0.17
N ARG A 96 4.51 -3.26 0.88
CA ARG A 96 4.67 -4.50 1.64
C ARG A 96 4.93 -5.70 0.72
N VAL A 97 4.23 -5.80 -0.41
CA VAL A 97 4.48 -6.86 -1.40
C VAL A 97 5.85 -6.72 -2.05
N ARG A 98 6.31 -5.50 -2.34
CA ARG A 98 7.69 -5.27 -2.83
C ARG A 98 8.75 -5.69 -1.83
N ALA A 99 8.55 -5.39 -0.55
CA ALA A 99 9.46 -5.83 0.51
C ALA A 99 9.51 -7.36 0.59
N LEU A 100 8.34 -8.02 0.51
CA LEU A 100 8.26 -9.49 0.49
C LEU A 100 8.98 -10.10 -0.72
N ALA A 101 8.80 -9.52 -1.90
CA ALA A 101 9.50 -9.95 -3.11
C ALA A 101 11.03 -9.81 -2.97
N ALA A 102 11.47 -8.68 -2.38
CA ALA A 102 12.89 -8.42 -2.13
C ALA A 102 13.49 -9.44 -1.15
N ASP A 103 12.79 -9.74 -0.05
CA ASP A 103 13.24 -10.74 0.92
C ASP A 103 13.32 -12.13 0.30
N ARG A 104 12.32 -12.52 -0.50
CA ARG A 104 12.32 -13.80 -1.21
C ARG A 104 13.48 -13.90 -2.20
N LEU A 105 13.71 -12.87 -3.02
CA LEU A 105 14.85 -12.86 -3.94
C LEU A 105 16.19 -12.99 -3.22
N ARG A 106 16.38 -12.27 -2.10
CA ARG A 106 17.60 -12.40 -1.29
C ARG A 106 17.77 -13.80 -0.72
N ALA A 107 16.68 -14.45 -0.33
CA ALA A 107 16.70 -15.85 0.13
C ALA A 107 17.14 -16.85 -0.97
N HIS A 108 17.00 -16.48 -2.24
CA HIS A 108 17.53 -17.22 -3.40
C HIS A 108 18.89 -16.69 -3.89
N GLY A 109 19.56 -15.82 -3.12
CA GLY A 109 20.88 -15.28 -3.46
C GLY A 109 20.87 -14.14 -4.49
N VAL A 110 19.69 -13.60 -4.82
CA VAL A 110 19.53 -12.48 -5.76
C VAL A 110 19.29 -11.20 -4.97
N ASP A 111 20.22 -10.25 -5.02
CA ASP A 111 20.01 -8.94 -4.42
C ASP A 111 19.23 -8.02 -5.37
N PRO A 112 17.99 -7.62 -5.03
CA PRO A 112 17.19 -6.72 -5.87
C PRO A 112 17.76 -5.30 -6.00
N SER A 113 18.73 -4.92 -5.16
CA SER A 113 19.42 -3.63 -5.25
C SER A 113 20.61 -3.62 -6.21
N ASP A 114 21.09 -4.80 -6.62
CA ASP A 114 22.18 -4.95 -7.58
C ASP A 114 21.63 -4.93 -9.03
N PRO A 115 21.99 -3.94 -9.86
CA PRO A 115 21.58 -3.91 -11.26
C PRO A 115 22.12 -5.11 -12.07
N ALA A 116 23.21 -5.75 -11.65
CA ALA A 116 23.76 -6.93 -12.31
C ALA A 116 22.94 -8.20 -12.04
N ALA A 117 22.17 -8.24 -10.95
CA ALA A 117 21.30 -9.35 -10.56
C ALA A 117 19.91 -9.31 -11.25
N ARG A 118 19.65 -8.27 -12.04
CA ARG A 118 18.40 -8.09 -12.82
C ARG A 118 18.02 -9.28 -13.71
N PRO A 119 18.91 -9.86 -14.56
CA PRO A 119 18.55 -11.02 -15.38
C PRO A 119 18.15 -12.23 -14.54
N ASP A 120 18.75 -12.42 -13.37
CA ASP A 120 18.41 -13.52 -12.46
C ASP A 120 17.06 -13.28 -11.78
N ALA A 121 16.76 -12.05 -11.36
CA ALA A 121 15.44 -11.68 -10.85
C ALA A 121 14.34 -11.85 -11.92
N GLU A 122 14.60 -11.47 -13.17
CA GLU A 122 13.68 -11.65 -14.28
C GLU A 122 13.45 -13.12 -14.64
N ARG A 123 14.48 -13.97 -14.50
CA ARG A 123 14.36 -15.43 -14.67
C ARG A 123 13.52 -16.08 -13.57
N LEU A 124 13.66 -15.62 -12.33
CA LEU A 124 12.97 -16.18 -11.17
C LEU A 124 11.50 -15.72 -11.05
N LEU A 125 11.23 -14.42 -11.17
CA LEU A 125 9.86 -13.86 -11.06
C LEU A 125 9.10 -13.85 -12.39
N GLY A 126 9.82 -13.86 -13.50
CA GLY A 126 9.31 -13.54 -14.83
C GLY A 126 9.47 -12.05 -15.17
N ALA A 127 9.98 -11.77 -16.37
CA ALA A 127 10.30 -10.42 -16.82
C ALA A 127 9.13 -9.42 -16.75
N ARG A 128 7.89 -9.89 -16.98
CA ARG A 128 6.68 -9.07 -16.88
C ARG A 128 6.41 -8.64 -15.44
N VAL A 129 6.45 -9.58 -14.51
CA VAL A 129 6.19 -9.34 -13.08
C VAL A 129 7.27 -8.43 -12.51
N HIS A 130 8.55 -8.72 -12.80
CA HIS A 130 9.66 -7.88 -12.38
C HIS A 130 9.52 -6.42 -12.85
N ARG A 131 9.22 -6.21 -14.15
CA ARG A 131 8.98 -4.86 -14.70
C ARG A 131 7.81 -4.14 -14.03
N GLN A 132 6.74 -4.88 -13.74
CA GLN A 132 5.55 -4.33 -13.10
C GLN A 132 5.81 -3.97 -11.62
N LEU A 133 6.57 -4.78 -10.88
CA LEU A 133 6.98 -4.47 -9.51
C LEU A 133 7.82 -3.19 -9.43
N LEU A 134 8.67 -2.94 -10.42
CA LEU A 134 9.49 -1.73 -10.49
C LEU A 134 8.70 -0.48 -10.93
N SER A 135 7.54 -0.66 -11.56
CA SER A 135 6.72 0.47 -12.01
C SER A 135 6.09 1.21 -10.83
N HIS A 136 5.93 2.53 -10.91
CA HIS A 136 5.20 3.31 -9.89
C HIS A 136 3.68 3.36 -10.13
N ALA A 137 3.18 2.59 -11.10
CA ALA A 137 1.77 2.55 -11.40
C ALA A 137 1.02 1.74 -10.33
N PRO A 138 -0.10 2.24 -9.81
CA PRO A 138 -0.92 1.50 -8.86
C PRO A 138 -1.51 0.23 -9.53
N PRO A 139 -1.31 -0.96 -8.97
CA PRO A 139 -1.78 -2.21 -9.55
C PRO A 139 -3.27 -2.45 -9.25
N THR A 140 -3.92 -3.21 -10.14
CA THR A 140 -5.24 -3.77 -9.92
C THR A 140 -5.17 -5.04 -9.05
N ALA A 141 -6.31 -5.48 -8.49
CA ALA A 141 -6.44 -6.75 -7.75
C ALA A 141 -5.80 -7.93 -8.50
N ARG A 142 -6.17 -8.09 -9.78
CA ARG A 142 -5.67 -9.17 -10.65
C ARG A 142 -4.15 -9.10 -10.83
N THR A 143 -3.60 -7.90 -10.99
CA THR A 143 -2.15 -7.72 -11.17
C THR A 143 -1.40 -8.09 -9.89
N MET A 144 -1.92 -7.69 -8.73
CA MET A 144 -1.34 -8.06 -7.44
C MET A 144 -1.38 -9.57 -7.20
N GLN A 145 -2.49 -10.23 -7.53
CA GLN A 145 -2.58 -11.68 -7.44
C GLN A 145 -1.51 -12.35 -8.31
N THR A 146 -1.30 -11.87 -9.54
CA THR A 146 -0.23 -12.37 -10.42
C THR A 146 1.17 -12.19 -9.80
N TRP A 147 1.40 -11.08 -9.09
CA TRP A 147 2.67 -10.85 -8.40
C TRP A 147 2.84 -11.80 -7.21
N LEU A 148 1.80 -11.98 -6.40
CA LEU A 148 1.81 -12.89 -5.26
C LEU A 148 2.03 -14.33 -5.72
N ASP A 149 1.32 -14.79 -6.75
CA ASP A 149 1.51 -16.12 -7.34
C ASP A 149 2.95 -16.32 -7.83
N ALA A 150 3.58 -15.27 -8.38
CA ALA A 150 4.98 -15.34 -8.80
C ALA A 150 5.96 -15.40 -7.63
N ILE A 151 5.69 -14.64 -6.56
CA ILE A 151 6.51 -14.63 -5.34
C ILE A 151 6.34 -15.95 -4.56
N GLU A 152 5.14 -16.52 -4.55
CA GLU A 152 4.84 -17.81 -3.92
C GLU A 152 5.48 -18.97 -4.68
N ARG A 153 5.54 -18.91 -6.02
CA ARG A 153 6.26 -19.90 -6.84
C ARG A 153 7.76 -19.97 -6.59
N LEU A 154 8.37 -18.91 -6.06
CA LEU A 154 9.76 -18.96 -5.61
C LEU A 154 9.94 -19.96 -4.45
N GLY A 155 8.86 -20.21 -3.69
CA GLY A 155 8.87 -21.06 -2.51
C GLY A 155 9.49 -20.35 -1.30
N ALA A 156 9.53 -21.04 -0.17
CA ALA A 156 10.52 -20.71 0.85
C ALA A 156 11.89 -21.12 0.33
N ALA A 157 12.96 -20.43 0.75
CA ALA A 157 14.32 -20.91 0.52
C ALA A 157 14.39 -22.40 0.91
N PRO A 158 15.23 -23.23 0.25
CA PRO A 158 15.49 -24.58 0.71
C PRO A 158 16.05 -24.50 2.13
N THR A 159 15.16 -24.57 3.10
CA THR A 159 15.50 -24.77 4.50
C THR A 159 16.21 -26.11 4.49
N THR A 160 17.52 -26.11 4.71
CA THR A 160 18.19 -27.29 5.24
C THR A 160 17.37 -27.68 6.46
N ALA A 161 16.58 -28.75 6.31
CA ALA A 161 15.54 -29.11 7.26
C ALA A 161 16.15 -29.05 8.67
N PRO A 162 15.54 -28.33 9.64
CA PRO A 162 15.94 -28.52 11.02
C PRO A 162 15.73 -30.00 11.28
N ALA A 163 16.80 -30.70 11.65
CA ALA A 163 16.69 -32.06 12.14
C ALA A 163 15.58 -32.05 13.18
N VAL A 164 14.47 -32.74 12.87
CA VAL A 164 13.40 -33.00 13.83
C VAL A 164 14.08 -33.75 14.96
N VAL A 165 14.49 -33.04 16.00
CA VAL A 165 14.83 -33.65 17.28
C VAL A 165 13.53 -34.31 17.71
N PRO A 166 13.47 -35.64 17.85
CA PRO A 166 12.28 -36.29 18.37
C PRO A 166 12.02 -35.71 19.77
N THR A 167 10.97 -34.90 19.88
CA THR A 167 10.45 -34.43 21.16
C THR A 167 10.08 -35.66 21.95
N ALA A 168 10.88 -35.94 22.99
CA ALA A 168 10.65 -37.02 23.92
C ALA A 168 9.21 -36.95 24.44
N ALA A 169 8.58 -38.14 24.49
CA ALA A 169 7.20 -38.33 24.91
C ALA A 169 6.90 -37.65 26.27
N PRO A 170 5.67 -37.14 26.48
CA PRO A 170 5.28 -36.59 27.77
C PRO A 170 5.34 -37.70 28.83
N THR A 171 6.27 -37.56 29.78
CA THR A 171 6.28 -38.35 31.02
C THR A 171 5.02 -37.99 31.80
N THR A 172 4.09 -38.94 31.87
CA THR A 172 2.94 -38.89 32.78
C THR A 172 3.44 -38.78 34.22
N VAL A 173 3.21 -37.63 34.84
CA VAL A 173 3.40 -37.45 36.28
C VAL A 173 2.24 -38.17 36.99
N PRO A 174 2.48 -39.12 37.91
CA PRO A 174 1.39 -39.73 38.66
C PRO A 174 0.85 -38.71 39.66
N THR A 175 -0.45 -38.44 39.58
CA THR A 175 -1.19 -37.67 40.58
C THR A 175 -1.30 -38.53 41.84
N THR A 176 -0.51 -38.21 42.87
CA THR A 176 -0.67 -38.78 44.21
C THR A 176 -1.97 -38.27 44.83
N GLU A 177 -2.92 -39.20 44.89
CA GLU A 177 -4.13 -39.19 45.69
C GLU A 177 -3.75 -39.29 47.18
N GLU A 178 -3.55 -38.17 47.90
CA GLU A 178 -3.46 -38.19 49.36
C GLU A 178 -3.66 -36.80 49.99
N ASN A 179 -4.89 -36.45 50.37
CA ASN A 179 -5.09 -35.67 51.60
C ASN A 179 -6.51 -35.86 52.14
N ARG A 180 -6.62 -36.81 53.07
CA ARG A 180 -7.78 -37.07 53.92
C ARG A 180 -7.31 -36.70 55.33
N ALA A 181 -7.80 -35.60 55.88
CA ALA A 181 -7.85 -35.30 57.32
C ALA A 181 -8.85 -34.17 57.56
#